data_AF-A0AAV3X8J6-F1
#
_entry.id   AF-A0AAV3X8J6-F1
#
_cell.length_a   1.000
_cell.length_b   1.000
_cell.length_c   1.000
_cell.angle_alpha   90.00
_cell.angle_beta   90.00
_cell.angle_gamma   90.00
#
_symmetry.space_group_name_H-M   'P 1'
#
loop_
_entity.id
_entity.type
_entity.pdbx_description
1 polymer ?
#
loop_
_entity_poly.entity_id
_entity_poly.type
_entity_poly.pdbx_seq_one_letter_code
_entity_poly.pdbx_strand_id
1 'polypeptide(L)'
;MLNKNNAERVFLEIGFRSPEREGSLRSIELLGLPGQKLKNNECVVSEKVQQFFDDLIVRKIFRQSRRIPDCNFEYIKIWLYDTEIGDAERGYAVPKIDKGDLKISSNVLSSKLERIYVLDNELTGREYDRWKEMAEKLFSPLFRDFIAPPELPDILADNPFAKFV
;
A
#
# COMPACT_ATOMS: atom_id res chain seq x y z
N MET A 1 23.83 28.06 10.28
CA MET A 1 23.79 26.82 9.48
C MET A 1 22.69 25.93 10.05
N LEU A 2 21.61 25.72 9.30
CA LEU A 2 20.46 24.91 9.74
C LEU A 2 20.86 23.43 9.76
N ASN A 3 20.75 22.81 10.94
CA ASN A 3 20.99 21.37 11.13
C ASN A 3 20.05 20.58 10.21
N LYS A 4 20.61 19.86 9.23
CA LYS A 4 19.89 18.83 8.47
C LYS A 4 19.33 17.82 9.47
N ASN A 5 18.02 17.60 9.38
CA ASN A 5 17.24 16.70 10.23
C ASN A 5 17.86 15.30 10.32
N ASN A 6 18.35 14.93 11.51
CA ASN A 6 18.59 13.53 11.91
C ASN A 6 17.24 12.84 12.20
N ALA A 7 16.36 12.75 11.21
CA ALA A 7 15.17 11.92 11.30
C ALA A 7 15.53 10.51 10.81
N GLU A 8 15.32 9.51 11.66
CA GLU A 8 15.56 8.10 11.31
C GLU A 8 14.42 7.64 10.39
N ARG A 9 14.77 6.99 9.28
CA ARG A 9 13.76 6.41 8.37
C ARG A 9 13.25 5.12 8.99
N VAL A 10 11.93 4.99 9.04
CA VAL A 10 11.24 3.81 9.58
C VAL A 10 10.10 3.46 8.64
N PHE A 11 9.52 2.27 8.80
CA PHE A 11 8.26 1.94 8.16
C PHE A 11 7.13 1.94 9.19
N LEU A 12 5.89 2.13 8.76
CA LEU A 12 4.75 2.33 9.66
C LEU A 12 3.48 1.69 9.09
N GLU A 13 2.49 1.54 9.98
CA GLU A 13 1.12 1.21 9.63
C GLU A 13 0.24 2.47 9.60
N ILE A 14 -0.70 2.54 8.65
CA ILE A 14 -1.71 3.60 8.60
C ILE A 14 -3.08 3.00 8.27
N GLY A 15 -4.08 3.41 9.06
CA GLY A 15 -5.49 3.17 8.77
C GLY A 15 -6.10 4.28 7.91
N PHE A 16 -6.81 3.88 6.86
CA PHE A 16 -7.61 4.74 6.01
C PHE A 16 -9.08 4.42 6.21
N ARG A 17 -9.91 5.46 6.34
CA ARG A 17 -11.37 5.31 6.43
C ARG A 17 -12.01 5.64 5.09
N SER A 18 -13.03 4.89 4.72
CA SER A 18 -13.82 5.21 3.53
C SER A 18 -14.42 6.61 3.70
N PRO A 19 -14.22 7.53 2.75
CA PRO A 19 -14.90 8.82 2.77
C PRO A 19 -16.41 8.67 2.43
N GLU A 20 -16.82 7.49 1.96
CA GLU A 20 -18.13 7.23 1.40
C GLU A 20 -18.99 6.44 2.39
N ARG A 21 -20.28 6.80 2.47
CA ARG A 21 -21.25 6.09 3.31
C ARG A 21 -21.79 4.81 2.67
N GLU A 22 -21.63 4.67 1.35
CA GLU A 22 -22.08 3.54 0.56
C GLU A 22 -20.99 2.45 0.45
N GLY A 23 -21.41 1.18 0.35
CA GLY A 23 -20.51 0.02 0.33
C GLY A 23 -20.23 -0.55 1.72
N SER A 24 -19.85 -1.82 1.76
CA SER A 24 -19.52 -2.56 2.99
C SER A 24 -18.15 -2.17 3.56
N LEU A 25 -17.17 -1.91 2.70
CA LEU A 25 -15.79 -1.65 3.11
C LEU A 25 -15.65 -0.27 3.77
N ARG A 26 -15.33 -0.26 5.06
CA ARG A 26 -15.22 0.94 5.90
C ARG A 26 -13.80 1.35 6.18
N SER A 27 -12.89 0.39 6.27
CA SER A 27 -11.50 0.66 6.66
C SER A 27 -10.51 -0.22 5.89
N ILE A 28 -9.38 0.39 5.55
CA ILE A 28 -8.22 -0.28 4.97
C ILE A 28 -7.02 0.07 5.83
N GLU A 29 -6.29 -0.93 6.32
CA GLU A 29 -5.00 -0.72 6.97
C GLU A 29 -3.87 -1.09 6.01
N LEU A 30 -2.95 -0.15 5.80
CA LEU A 30 -1.73 -0.37 5.03
C LEU A 30 -0.54 -0.50 5.99
N LEU A 31 0.20 -1.60 5.89
CA LEU A 31 1.44 -1.84 6.61
C LEU A 31 2.64 -1.71 5.67
N GLY A 32 3.77 -1.22 6.18
CA GLY A 32 4.98 -1.06 5.38
C GLY A 32 5.06 0.27 4.63
N LEU A 33 4.45 1.33 5.18
CA LEU A 33 4.54 2.67 4.60
C LEU A 33 5.80 3.40 5.06
N PRO A 34 6.55 4.08 4.17
CA PRO A 34 7.74 4.81 4.57
C PRO A 34 7.37 6.01 5.46
N GLY A 35 8.01 6.08 6.62
CA GLY A 35 7.80 7.10 7.64
C GLY A 35 9.12 7.63 8.20
N GLN A 36 8.99 8.48 9.22
CA GLN A 36 10.12 9.08 9.91
C GLN A 36 9.89 9.06 11.42
N LYS A 37 10.93 8.70 12.15
CA LYS A 37 10.98 8.86 13.60
C LYS A 37 11.61 10.21 13.93
N LEU A 38 10.82 11.06 14.56
CA LEU A 38 11.20 12.38 15.01
C LEU A 38 12.06 12.28 16.29
N LYS A 39 12.74 13.38 16.64
CA LYS A 39 13.63 13.43 17.82
C LYS A 39 12.89 13.21 19.16
N ASN A 40 11.58 13.45 19.19
CA ASN A 40 10.69 13.16 20.32
C ASN A 40 10.22 11.69 20.36
N ASN A 41 10.82 10.81 19.56
CA ASN A 41 10.42 9.40 19.34
C ASN A 41 9.04 9.21 18.71
N GLU A 42 8.39 10.27 18.24
CA GLU A 42 7.13 10.17 17.50
C GLU A 42 7.40 9.65 16.09
N CYS A 43 6.60 8.67 15.66
CA CYS A 43 6.66 8.12 14.32
C CYS A 43 5.56 8.77 13.46
N VAL A 44 5.95 9.41 12.36
CA VAL A 44 5.02 10.11 11.47
C VAL A 44 5.19 9.66 10.03
N VAL A 45 4.07 9.56 9.32
CA VAL A 45 4.07 9.47 7.86
C VAL A 45 3.68 10.84 7.32
N SER A 46 4.49 11.36 6.38
CA SER A 46 4.19 12.66 5.77
C SER A 46 2.89 12.59 4.97
N GLU A 47 2.15 13.71 4.94
CA GLU A 47 0.92 13.85 4.14
C GLU A 47 1.12 13.47 2.67
N LYS A 48 2.27 13.82 2.08
CA LYS A 48 2.62 13.45 0.70
C LYS A 48 2.66 11.93 0.49
N VAL A 49 3.24 11.19 1.44
CA VAL A 49 3.29 9.73 1.38
C VAL A 49 1.88 9.16 1.58
N GLN A 50 1.14 9.67 2.57
CA GLN A 50 -0.22 9.23 2.82
C GLN A 50 -1.11 9.43 1.59
N GLN A 51 -1.06 10.60 0.95
CA GLN A 51 -1.83 10.92 -0.25
C GLN A 51 -1.40 10.07 -1.45
N PHE A 52 -0.10 9.81 -1.61
CA PHE A 52 0.39 8.93 -2.66
C PHE A 52 -0.23 7.53 -2.57
N PHE A 53 -0.22 6.92 -1.38
CA PHE A 53 -0.82 5.59 -1.19
C PHE A 53 -2.35 5.62 -1.16
N ASP A 54 -2.95 6.74 -0.75
CA ASP A 54 -4.40 6.95 -0.84
C ASP A 54 -4.86 6.90 -2.31
N ASP A 55 -4.21 7.69 -3.17
CA ASP A 55 -4.54 7.77 -4.60
C ASP A 55 -4.20 6.49 -5.36
N LEU A 56 -3.08 5.85 -5.01
CA LEU A 56 -2.57 4.67 -5.70
C LEU A 56 -3.33 3.39 -5.33
N ILE A 57 -3.60 3.19 -4.04
CA ILE A 57 -4.12 1.92 -3.52
C ILE A 57 -5.52 2.10 -2.94
N VAL A 58 -5.64 2.91 -1.89
CA VAL A 58 -6.80 2.93 -1.00
C VAL A 58 -8.07 3.37 -1.74
N ARG A 59 -8.04 4.50 -2.45
CA ARG A 59 -9.19 5.01 -3.20
C ARG A 59 -9.65 4.05 -4.29
N LYS A 60 -8.71 3.34 -4.92
CA LYS A 60 -9.03 2.36 -5.95
C LYS A 60 -9.80 1.19 -5.36
N ILE A 61 -9.35 0.66 -4.23
CA ILE A 61 -10.03 -0.43 -3.50
C ILE A 61 -11.40 0.01 -3.02
N PHE A 62 -11.54 1.16 -2.37
CA PHE A 62 -12.86 1.66 -1.92
C PHE A 62 -13.83 1.90 -3.08
N ARG A 63 -13.35 2.37 -4.24
CA ARG A 63 -14.20 2.51 -5.44
C ARG A 63 -14.61 1.15 -5.99
N GLN A 64 -13.70 0.19 -6.00
CA GLN A 64 -13.98 -1.14 -6.53
C GLN A 64 -14.92 -1.94 -5.65
N SER A 65 -14.81 -1.86 -4.32
CA SER A 65 -15.70 -2.56 -3.39
C SER A 65 -17.17 -2.23 -3.64
N ARG A 66 -17.48 -0.97 -3.96
CA ARG A 66 -18.84 -0.51 -4.31
C ARG A 66 -19.37 -1.07 -5.64
N ARG A 67 -18.47 -1.44 -6.56
CA ARG A 67 -18.85 -1.97 -7.88
C ARG A 67 -19.10 -3.46 -7.87
N ILE A 68 -18.71 -4.16 -6.80
CA ILE A 68 -18.90 -5.59 -6.65
C ILE A 68 -20.19 -5.81 -5.84
N PRO A 69 -21.28 -6.32 -6.44
CA PRO A 69 -22.60 -6.40 -5.79
C PRO A 69 -22.61 -7.15 -4.46
N ASP A 70 -21.74 -8.17 -4.31
CA ASP A 70 -21.68 -9.03 -3.13
C ASP A 70 -20.44 -8.79 -2.26
N CYS A 71 -19.78 -7.63 -2.40
CA CYS A 71 -18.64 -7.30 -1.54
C CYS A 71 -19.08 -7.20 -0.09
N ASN A 72 -18.52 -8.04 0.78
CA ASN A 72 -18.86 -8.14 2.19
C ASN A 72 -17.72 -7.73 3.14
N PHE A 73 -16.61 -7.25 2.59
CA PHE A 73 -15.51 -6.74 3.41
C PHE A 73 -15.93 -5.50 4.18
N GLU A 74 -15.80 -5.51 5.51
CA GLU A 74 -15.89 -4.29 6.34
C GLU A 74 -14.53 -3.66 6.59
N TYR A 75 -13.51 -4.50 6.77
CA TYR A 75 -12.12 -4.13 7.04
C TYR A 75 -11.16 -5.00 6.25
N ILE A 76 -10.07 -4.41 5.75
CA ILE A 76 -9.01 -5.10 5.03
C ILE A 76 -7.66 -4.65 5.54
N LYS A 77 -6.75 -5.61 5.72
CA LYS A 77 -5.36 -5.37 6.08
C LYS A 77 -4.46 -5.74 4.90
N ILE A 78 -3.61 -4.80 4.49
CA ILE A 78 -2.76 -4.90 3.30
C ILE A 78 -1.32 -4.69 3.73
N TRP A 79 -0.46 -5.65 3.44
CA TRP A 79 0.96 -5.52 3.70
C TRP A 79 1.74 -5.25 2.41
N LEU A 80 2.43 -4.10 2.40
CA LEU A 80 3.43 -3.74 1.39
C LEU A 80 4.78 -4.33 1.83
N TYR A 81 5.01 -5.58 1.45
CA TYR A 81 6.15 -6.35 1.95
C TYR A 81 7.47 -5.89 1.34
N ASP A 82 8.39 -5.44 2.18
CA ASP A 82 9.80 -5.24 1.86
C ASP A 82 10.65 -6.27 2.63
N THR A 83 11.27 -7.19 1.88
CA THR A 83 12.12 -8.27 2.41
C THR A 83 13.50 -7.79 2.85
N GLU A 84 13.93 -6.62 2.41
CA GLU A 84 15.32 -6.17 2.59
C GLU A 84 15.57 -5.51 3.95
N ILE A 85 14.50 -5.11 4.64
CA ILE A 85 14.58 -4.38 5.91
C ILE A 85 14.43 -5.33 7.10
N GLY A 86 15.33 -5.24 8.07
CA GLY A 86 15.26 -6.04 9.30
C GLY A 86 14.13 -5.62 10.25
N ASP A 87 13.66 -6.55 11.10
CA ASP A 87 12.53 -6.30 12.02
C ASP A 87 12.72 -5.08 12.94
N ALA A 88 13.96 -4.81 13.35
CA ALA A 88 14.29 -3.68 14.22
C ALA A 88 14.04 -2.31 13.58
N GLU A 89 14.06 -2.23 12.24
CA GLU A 89 13.92 -0.99 11.47
C GLU A 89 12.48 -0.76 10.96
N ARG A 90 11.62 -1.80 11.06
CA ARG A 90 10.28 -1.79 10.47
C ARG A 90 9.29 -0.94 11.21
N GLY A 91 9.45 -0.65 12.50
CA GLY A 91 8.57 0.26 13.26
C GLY A 91 7.12 -0.24 13.49
N TYR A 92 6.73 -1.41 12.97
CA TYR A 92 5.45 -2.08 13.20
C TYR A 92 5.66 -3.58 13.42
N ALA A 93 4.69 -4.25 14.04
CA ALA A 93 4.71 -5.69 14.21
C ALA A 93 4.44 -6.38 12.86
N VAL A 94 5.36 -7.24 12.43
CA VAL A 94 5.19 -7.99 11.19
C VAL A 94 4.11 -9.07 11.38
N PRO A 95 3.01 -9.03 10.61
CA PRO A 95 2.04 -10.12 10.62
C PRO A 95 2.73 -11.40 10.09
N LYS A 96 2.45 -12.54 10.72
CA LYS A 96 2.99 -13.82 10.27
C LYS A 96 2.30 -14.19 8.98
N ILE A 97 3.01 -14.10 7.85
CA ILE A 97 2.48 -14.64 6.59
C ILE A 97 2.35 -16.15 6.72
N ASP A 98 1.19 -16.68 6.37
CA ASP A 98 0.98 -18.11 6.21
C ASP A 98 0.45 -18.48 4.81
N LYS A 99 0.00 -19.72 4.64
CA LYS A 99 -0.45 -20.23 3.33
C LYS A 99 -1.85 -19.75 2.96
N GLY A 100 -2.60 -19.20 3.91
CA GLY A 100 -3.92 -18.60 3.70
C GLY A 100 -3.81 -17.22 3.07
N ASP A 101 -2.78 -16.44 3.37
CA ASP A 101 -2.67 -15.09 2.82
C ASP A 101 -2.64 -15.05 1.29
N LEU A 102 -3.45 -14.16 0.73
CA LEU A 102 -3.56 -14.01 -0.71
C LEU A 102 -2.40 -13.16 -1.22
N LYS A 103 -1.47 -13.82 -1.89
CA LYS A 103 -0.40 -13.16 -2.64
C LYS A 103 -0.90 -12.71 -4.00
N ILE A 104 -0.99 -11.40 -4.20
CA ILE A 104 -1.35 -10.80 -5.49
C ILE A 104 -0.09 -10.24 -6.12
N SER A 105 0.34 -10.85 -7.24
CA SER A 105 1.54 -10.43 -7.96
C SER A 105 1.22 -9.32 -8.94
N SER A 106 2.13 -8.37 -9.10
CA SER A 106 2.03 -7.39 -10.17
C SER A 106 2.13 -8.08 -11.52
N ASN A 107 1.19 -7.75 -12.41
CA ASN A 107 1.24 -8.12 -13.82
C ASN A 107 1.82 -7.00 -14.71
N VAL A 108 2.31 -5.92 -14.10
CA VAL A 108 2.92 -4.78 -14.80
C VAL A 108 4.43 -4.79 -14.60
N LEU A 109 5.16 -5.00 -15.70
CA LEU A 109 6.62 -5.12 -15.74
C LEU A 109 7.36 -3.86 -15.25
N SER A 110 6.77 -2.68 -15.44
CA SER A 110 7.36 -1.40 -15.02
C SER A 110 7.06 -1.04 -13.55
N SER A 111 6.24 -1.83 -12.85
CA SER A 111 5.91 -1.56 -11.45
C SER A 111 7.07 -2.00 -10.55
N LYS A 112 7.56 -1.09 -9.71
CA LYS A 112 8.49 -1.43 -8.61
C LYS A 112 7.80 -2.18 -7.47
N LEU A 113 6.47 -2.16 -7.41
CA LEU A 113 5.69 -2.97 -6.48
C LEU A 113 5.48 -4.36 -7.10
N GLU A 114 6.27 -5.34 -6.68
CA GLU A 114 6.23 -6.70 -7.22
C GLU A 114 4.99 -7.49 -6.80
N ARG A 115 4.55 -7.29 -5.55
CA ARG A 115 3.51 -8.10 -4.91
C ARG A 115 2.84 -7.34 -3.76
N ILE A 116 1.60 -7.71 -3.47
CA ILE A 116 0.86 -7.30 -2.28
C ILE A 116 0.37 -8.56 -1.58
N TYR A 117 0.41 -8.57 -0.25
CA TYR A 117 -0.23 -9.61 0.56
C TYR A 117 -1.51 -9.05 1.17
N VAL A 118 -2.63 -9.71 0.88
CA VAL A 118 -3.91 -9.48 1.55
C VAL A 118 -4.03 -10.53 2.63
N LEU A 119 -4.13 -10.08 3.88
CA LEU A 119 -4.14 -10.97 5.02
C LEU A 119 -5.52 -11.57 5.23
N ASP A 120 -5.59 -12.88 5.40
CA ASP A 120 -6.86 -13.60 5.49
C ASP A 120 -7.58 -13.39 6.84
N ASN A 121 -6.84 -13.04 7.88
CA ASN A 121 -7.30 -12.98 9.28
C ASN A 121 -7.80 -14.34 9.80
N GLU A 122 -7.03 -15.41 9.61
CA GLU A 122 -7.27 -16.76 10.17
C GLU A 122 -8.54 -17.45 9.64
N LEU A 123 -8.99 -17.07 8.45
CA LEU A 123 -10.16 -17.66 7.80
C LEU A 123 -9.90 -19.10 7.34
N THR A 124 -10.92 -19.96 7.42
CA THR A 124 -10.78 -21.38 7.02
C THR A 124 -11.96 -21.89 6.20
N GLY A 125 -11.74 -22.95 5.41
CA GLY A 125 -12.78 -23.65 4.66
C GLY A 125 -13.53 -22.78 3.64
N ARG A 126 -14.86 -22.88 3.60
CA ARG A 126 -15.69 -22.16 2.62
C ARG A 126 -15.68 -20.64 2.80
N GLU A 127 -15.41 -20.17 4.00
CA GLU A 127 -15.31 -18.74 4.29
C GLU A 127 -14.05 -18.16 3.62
N TYR A 128 -12.94 -18.89 3.72
CA TYR A 128 -11.70 -18.59 3.03
C TYR A 128 -11.89 -18.56 1.50
N ASP A 129 -12.54 -19.57 0.92
CA ASP A 129 -12.74 -19.63 -0.54
C ASP A 129 -13.51 -18.41 -1.07
N ARG A 130 -14.57 -17.99 -0.35
CA ARG A 130 -15.36 -16.81 -0.68
C ARG A 130 -14.57 -15.52 -0.48
N TRP A 131 -13.85 -15.42 0.63
CA TRP A 131 -12.96 -14.30 0.91
C TRP A 131 -11.92 -14.13 -0.20
N LYS A 132 -11.28 -15.23 -0.61
CA LYS A 132 -10.25 -15.25 -1.65
C LYS A 132 -10.79 -14.77 -2.99
N GLU A 133 -11.91 -15.34 -3.45
CA GLU A 133 -12.54 -14.92 -4.72
C GLU A 133 -12.91 -13.43 -4.70
N MET A 134 -13.42 -12.94 -3.57
CA MET A 134 -13.78 -11.54 -3.41
C MET A 134 -12.55 -10.63 -3.36
N ALA A 135 -11.49 -11.03 -2.65
CA ALA A 135 -10.23 -10.32 -2.59
C ALA A 135 -9.57 -10.23 -3.96
N GLU A 136 -9.55 -11.31 -4.75
CA GLU A 136 -9.04 -11.28 -6.13
C GLU A 136 -9.81 -10.27 -7.00
N LYS A 137 -11.15 -10.26 -6.94
CA LYS A 137 -11.99 -9.29 -7.67
C LYS A 137 -11.73 -7.86 -7.22
N LEU A 138 -11.61 -7.64 -5.91
CA LEU A 138 -11.43 -6.33 -5.31
C LEU A 138 -10.08 -5.71 -5.68
N PHE A 139 -9.03 -6.52 -5.72
CA PHE A 139 -7.67 -6.06 -6.00
C PHE A 139 -7.29 -6.13 -7.48
N SER A 140 -8.08 -6.79 -8.32
CA SER A 140 -7.86 -6.87 -9.78
C SER A 140 -7.58 -5.53 -10.49
N PRO A 141 -8.19 -4.38 -10.11
CA PRO A 141 -7.95 -3.13 -10.81
C PRO A 141 -6.65 -2.44 -10.40
N LEU A 142 -6.09 -2.76 -9.22
CA LEU A 142 -4.92 -2.05 -8.68
C LEU A 142 -3.80 -2.04 -9.71
N PHE A 143 -3.35 -3.21 -10.16
CA PHE A 143 -2.17 -3.31 -11.03
C PHE A 143 -2.36 -2.69 -12.42
N ARG A 144 -3.59 -2.55 -12.94
CA ARG A 144 -3.79 -1.89 -14.24
C ARG A 144 -3.40 -0.42 -14.23
N ASP A 145 -3.50 0.23 -13.07
CA ASP A 145 -3.22 1.65 -12.90
C ASP A 145 -1.80 1.92 -12.34
N PHE A 146 -1.01 0.89 -12.01
CA PHE A 146 0.42 0.99 -11.66
C PHE A 146 1.30 1.20 -12.91
N ILE A 147 0.91 2.11 -13.79
CA ILE A 147 1.77 2.54 -14.89
C ILE A 147 2.80 3.49 -14.29
N ALA A 148 4.06 3.06 -14.23
CA ALA A 148 5.15 3.96 -13.89
C ALA A 148 5.11 5.14 -14.89
N PRO A 149 5.26 6.40 -14.44
CA PRO A 149 5.49 7.48 -15.38
C PRO A 149 6.67 7.08 -16.28
N PRO A 150 6.59 7.29 -17.60
CA PRO A 150 7.66 6.90 -18.50
C PRO A 150 8.97 7.48 -18.00
N GLU A 151 10.01 6.65 -17.94
CA GLU A 151 11.35 7.13 -17.63
C GLU A 151 11.69 8.25 -18.62
N LEU A 152 12.16 9.38 -18.09
CA LEU A 152 12.62 10.47 -18.94
C LEU A 152 13.72 9.90 -19.85
N PRO A 153 13.66 10.11 -21.18
CA PRO A 153 14.70 9.63 -22.07
C PRO A 153 16.07 10.07 -21.55
N ASP A 154 17.06 9.17 -21.56
CA ASP A 154 18.42 9.42 -21.04
C ASP A 154 19.04 10.73 -21.56
N ILE A 155 18.59 11.21 -22.72
CA ILE A 155 18.95 12.48 -23.36
C ILE A 155 18.67 13.71 -22.46
N LEU A 156 17.74 13.63 -21.50
CA LEU A 156 17.39 14.73 -20.58
C LEU A 156 18.04 14.61 -19.19
N ALA A 157 18.59 13.45 -18.82
CA ALA A 157 19.18 13.24 -17.50
C ALA A 157 20.52 13.99 -17.32
N ASP A 158 21.24 14.22 -18.42
CA ASP A 158 22.55 14.90 -18.42
C ASP A 158 22.51 16.39 -18.77
N ASN A 159 21.32 17.00 -18.85
CA ASN A 159 21.20 18.42 -19.22
C ASN A 159 20.92 19.31 -17.98
N PRO A 160 21.91 20.06 -17.46
CA PRO A 160 21.75 20.89 -16.25
C PRO A 160 20.79 22.08 -16.42
N PHE A 161 20.17 22.24 -17.58
CA PHE A 161 19.22 23.31 -17.90
C PHE A 161 17.76 22.86 -18.01
N ALA A 162 17.42 21.60 -17.72
CA ALA A 162 16.04 21.15 -17.64
C ALA A 162 15.34 21.63 -16.36
N LYS A 163 15.27 22.95 -16.15
CA LYS A 163 14.25 23.58 -15.31
C LYS A 163 13.03 23.79 -16.18
N PHE A 164 12.02 22.94 -16.02
CA PHE A 164 10.72 23.20 -16.61
C PHE A 164 10.04 24.37 -15.89
N VAL A 165 9.56 25.33 -16.68
CA VAL A 165 8.61 26.40 -16.31
C VAL A 165 7.23 25.78 -16.10
#